data_AF-A0A2N1MWY0-F1
#
_entry.id   AF-A0A2N1MWY0-F1
#
_cell.length_a   1.000
_cell.length_b   1.000
_cell.length_c   1.000
_cell.angle_alpha   90.00
_cell.angle_beta   90.00
_cell.angle_gamma   90.00
#
_symmetry.space_group_name_H-M   'P 1'
#
loop_
_entity.id
_entity.type
_entity.pdbx_description
1 polymer ?
#
loop_
_entity_poly.entity_id
_entity_poly.type
_entity_poly.pdbx_seq_one_letter_code
_entity_poly.pdbx_strand_id
1 'polypeptide(L)'
;MIPYVEPKGYSGRTNNNNQTRIQSFNKKSNVYSIGVLFWEISSGQSPFNAKVEQYDVGLILEISQGLRETVIPNTPEEYAKIYTKCWDGEPDDRPTIYQVVDWLKAMITKTDVNEIPSNTNNSESQEEEFTSRIIQNFDKISLKEIDPITISNEREKLSFEKGF
;
A
#
# COMPACT_ATOMS: atom_id res chain seq x y z
N MET A 1 -6.09 -13.29 0.28
CA MET A 1 -5.11 -12.79 1.27
C MET A 1 -3.67 -12.90 0.78
N ILE A 2 -3.30 -13.93 0.00
CA ILE A 2 -1.93 -14.16 -0.50
C ILE A 2 -1.23 -12.91 -1.07
N PRO A 3 -1.86 -12.08 -1.92
CA PRO A 3 -1.17 -10.93 -2.52
C PRO A 3 -0.66 -9.89 -1.53
N TYR A 4 -1.33 -9.76 -0.38
CA TYR A 4 -1.03 -8.76 0.64
C TYR A 4 -0.02 -9.25 1.67
N VAL A 5 0.32 -10.54 1.67
CA VAL A 5 1.27 -11.12 2.62
C VAL A 5 2.68 -10.96 2.07
N GLU A 6 3.61 -10.57 2.94
CA GLU A 6 5.00 -10.44 2.55
C GLU A 6 5.57 -11.78 2.01
N PRO A 7 6.22 -11.77 0.83
CA PRO A 7 6.66 -13.02 0.19
C PRO A 7 7.76 -13.75 0.96
N LYS A 8 8.68 -12.99 1.59
CA LYS A 8 9.75 -13.53 2.43
C LYS A 8 9.28 -13.98 3.81
N GLY A 9 8.03 -13.68 4.20
CA GLY A 9 7.43 -14.10 5.47
C GLY A 9 7.22 -15.62 5.59
N TYR A 10 7.31 -16.34 4.48
CA TYR A 10 7.17 -17.80 4.43
C TYR A 10 8.47 -18.58 4.67
N SER A 11 9.64 -17.91 4.70
CA SER A 11 10.94 -18.56 4.90
C SER A 11 11.30 -18.85 6.38
N GLY A 12 10.33 -18.85 7.28
CA GLY A 12 10.50 -19.10 8.71
C GLY A 12 10.68 -20.58 9.07
N ARG A 13 11.94 -21.01 9.16
CA ARG A 13 12.51 -22.09 10.02
C ARG A 13 11.50 -23.07 10.63
N THR A 14 11.43 -24.28 10.08
CA THR A 14 10.73 -25.43 10.68
C THR A 14 11.37 -25.77 12.02
N ASN A 15 10.68 -25.50 13.14
CA ASN A 15 10.97 -26.16 14.41
C ASN A 15 10.04 -27.37 14.55
N ASN A 16 10.56 -28.46 15.12
CA ASN A 16 10.02 -29.84 15.16
C ASN A 16 8.67 -30.05 15.88
N ASN A 17 7.78 -29.04 15.94
CA ASN A 17 6.55 -29.07 16.71
C ASN A 17 5.30 -28.74 15.87
N ASN A 18 5.31 -28.97 14.54
CA ASN A 18 4.15 -28.83 13.65
C ASN A 18 3.39 -27.49 13.77
N GLN A 19 4.08 -26.40 14.13
CA GLN A 19 3.46 -25.10 14.31
C GLN A 19 4.01 -24.12 13.27
N THR A 20 3.29 -24.03 12.14
CA THR A 20 3.50 -23.01 11.10
C THR A 20 3.21 -21.65 11.72
N ARG A 21 4.23 -20.97 12.25
CA ARG A 21 4.09 -19.56 12.66
C ARG A 21 4.00 -18.71 11.40
N ILE A 22 2.79 -18.52 10.87
CA ILE A 22 2.49 -17.39 10.00
C ILE A 22 2.53 -16.14 10.88
N GLN A 23 3.72 -15.67 11.25
CA GLN A 23 3.81 -14.42 11.99
C GLN A 23 5.20 -13.81 11.98
N SER A 24 5.34 -12.76 11.18
CA SER A 24 6.16 -11.62 11.53
C SER A 24 5.30 -10.38 11.24
N PHE A 25 4.58 -9.90 12.26
CA PHE A 25 4.01 -8.55 12.25
C PHE A 25 5.18 -7.56 12.33
N ASN A 26 5.95 -7.46 11.26
CA ASN A 26 7.01 -6.49 11.14
C ASN A 26 6.44 -5.25 10.43
N LYS A 27 6.80 -4.06 10.91
CA LYS A 27 6.45 -2.78 10.30
C LYS A 27 6.70 -2.80 8.78
N LYS A 28 7.77 -3.46 8.31
CA LYS A 28 8.09 -3.62 6.87
C LYS A 28 7.12 -4.53 6.11
N SER A 29 6.59 -5.57 6.75
CA SER A 29 5.56 -6.44 6.17
C SER A 29 4.23 -5.69 6.04
N ASN A 30 3.87 -4.86 7.02
CA ASN A 30 2.69 -4.01 6.92
C ASN A 30 2.82 -2.97 5.80
N VAL A 31 4.01 -2.37 5.62
CA VAL A 31 4.28 -1.47 4.50
C VAL A 31 4.10 -2.18 3.15
N TYR A 32 4.52 -3.44 3.04
CA TYR A 32 4.24 -4.25 1.83
C TYR A 32 2.75 -4.36 1.56
N SER A 33 1.95 -4.78 2.55
CA SER A 33 0.50 -4.89 2.40
C SER A 33 -0.15 -3.56 2.00
N ILE A 34 0.34 -2.45 2.57
CA ILE A 34 -0.10 -1.09 2.21
C ILE A 34 0.26 -0.74 0.76
N GLY A 35 1.43 -1.14 0.27
CA GLY A 35 1.80 -0.96 -1.14
C GLY A 35 0.84 -1.66 -2.08
N VAL A 36 0.47 -2.91 -1.77
CA VAL A 36 -0.53 -3.67 -2.55
C VAL A 36 -1.90 -2.99 -2.50
N LEU A 37 -2.31 -2.49 -1.33
CA LEU A 37 -3.57 -1.74 -1.18
C LEU A 37 -3.58 -0.43 -1.99
N PHE A 38 -2.48 0.31 -2.03
CA PHE A 38 -2.38 1.53 -2.85
C PHE A 38 -2.50 1.23 -4.34
N TRP A 39 -1.91 0.13 -4.81
CA TRP A 39 -2.12 -0.30 -6.18
C TRP A 39 -3.56 -0.72 -6.45
N GLU A 40 -4.21 -1.43 -5.53
CA GLU A 40 -5.63 -1.80 -5.64
C GLU A 40 -6.53 -0.56 -5.72
N ILE A 41 -6.27 0.45 -4.89
CA ILE A 41 -6.95 1.76 -4.96
C ILE A 41 -6.73 2.41 -6.33
N SER A 42 -5.50 2.39 -6.83
CA SER A 42 -5.17 3.02 -8.11
C SER A 42 -5.76 2.29 -9.32
N SER A 43 -5.87 0.96 -9.26
CA SER A 43 -6.35 0.12 -10.36
C SER A 43 -7.86 -0.07 -10.34
N GLY A 44 -8.48 0.01 -9.15
CA GLY A 44 -9.85 -0.44 -8.91
C GLY A 44 -10.01 -1.95 -9.06
N GLN A 45 -8.92 -2.73 -9.02
CA GLN A 45 -8.91 -4.17 -9.30
C GLN A 45 -8.30 -4.95 -8.13
N SER A 46 -8.81 -6.17 -7.93
CA SER A 46 -8.19 -7.14 -7.03
C SER A 46 -6.77 -7.47 -7.49
N PRO A 47 -5.76 -7.51 -6.59
CA PRO A 47 -4.40 -7.90 -6.94
C PRO A 47 -4.36 -9.29 -7.57
N PHE A 48 -3.61 -9.43 -8.65
CA PHE A 48 -3.45 -10.62 -9.48
C PHE A 48 -4.79 -11.18 -9.96
N ASN A 49 -5.72 -10.29 -10.37
CA ASN A 49 -7.09 -10.65 -10.78
C ASN A 49 -7.12 -11.82 -11.78
N ALA A 50 -6.23 -11.81 -12.78
CA ALA A 50 -6.11 -12.86 -13.79
C ALA A 50 -5.71 -14.25 -13.22
N LYS A 51 -5.21 -14.29 -11.98
CA LYS A 51 -4.77 -15.49 -11.26
C LYS A 51 -5.60 -15.75 -9.99
N VAL A 52 -6.75 -15.09 -9.79
CA VAL A 52 -7.57 -15.20 -8.57
C VAL A 52 -8.04 -16.63 -8.30
N GLU A 53 -8.36 -17.38 -9.36
CA GLU A 53 -8.74 -18.80 -9.24
C GLU A 53 -7.58 -19.70 -8.75
N GLN A 54 -6.36 -19.16 -8.70
CA GLN A 54 -5.11 -19.85 -8.37
C GLN A 54 -4.32 -19.07 -7.31
N TYR A 55 -4.99 -18.56 -6.28
CA TYR A 55 -4.31 -18.13 -5.05
C TYR A 55 -3.75 -19.35 -4.31
N ASP A 56 -2.75 -19.99 -4.92
CA ASP A 56 -2.13 -21.23 -4.51
C ASP A 56 -0.63 -21.03 -4.23
N VAL A 57 0.07 -22.14 -4.01
CA VAL A 57 1.52 -22.12 -3.74
C VAL A 57 2.32 -21.62 -4.95
N GLY A 58 1.82 -21.79 -6.17
CA GLY A 58 2.44 -21.29 -7.40
C GLY A 58 2.51 -19.76 -7.41
N LEU A 59 1.39 -19.09 -7.11
CA LEU A 59 1.37 -17.63 -7.01
C LEU A 59 2.31 -17.12 -5.90
N ILE A 60 2.34 -17.79 -4.74
CA ILE A 60 3.27 -17.44 -3.65
C ILE A 60 4.72 -17.51 -4.14
N LEU A 61 5.07 -18.57 -4.87
CA LEU A 61 6.42 -18.76 -5.41
C LEU A 61 6.78 -17.67 -6.42
N GLU A 62 5.90 -17.36 -7.37
CA GLU A 62 6.13 -16.29 -8.35
C GLU A 62 6.32 -14.93 -7.67
N ILE A 63 5.49 -14.58 -6.69
CA ILE A 63 5.63 -13.32 -5.95
C ILE A 63 6.95 -13.30 -5.16
N SER A 64 7.35 -14.43 -4.57
CA SER A 64 8.64 -14.56 -3.88
C SER A 64 9.85 -14.41 -4.81
N GLN A 65 9.68 -14.75 -6.09
CA GLN A 65 10.68 -14.59 -7.15
C GLN A 65 10.66 -13.19 -7.79
N GLY A 66 9.79 -12.30 -7.34
CA GLY A 66 9.75 -10.91 -7.79
C GLY A 66 8.58 -10.57 -8.71
N LEU A 67 7.61 -11.46 -8.92
CA LEU A 67 6.37 -11.09 -9.60
C LEU A 67 5.70 -9.94 -8.84
N ARG A 68 5.40 -8.86 -9.56
CA ARG A 68 4.69 -7.69 -9.07
C ARG A 68 3.64 -7.29 -10.10
N GLU A 69 2.66 -6.52 -9.63
CA GLU A 69 1.66 -5.94 -10.50
C GLU A 69 2.26 -4.91 -11.46
N THR A 70 1.58 -4.72 -12.58
CA THR A 70 1.93 -3.68 -13.54
C THR A 70 1.52 -2.32 -13.01
N VAL A 71 2.40 -1.32 -13.18
CA VAL A 71 2.06 0.09 -12.90
C VAL A 71 0.88 0.50 -13.78
N ILE A 72 -0.13 1.08 -13.14
CA ILE A 72 -1.38 1.47 -13.81
C ILE A 72 -1.16 2.73 -14.66
N PRO A 73 -1.55 2.73 -15.95
CA PRO A 73 -1.52 3.92 -16.78
C PRO A 73 -2.38 5.05 -16.17
N ASN A 74 -1.97 6.30 -16.38
CA ASN A 74 -2.64 7.51 -15.86
C ASN A 74 -2.60 7.69 -14.33
N THR A 75 -2.03 6.75 -13.57
CA THR A 75 -1.67 7.00 -12.18
C THR A 75 -0.58 8.08 -12.12
N PRO A 76 -0.70 9.09 -11.23
CA PRO A 76 0.37 10.05 -11.02
C PRO A 76 1.70 9.35 -10.70
N GLU A 77 2.76 9.74 -11.41
CA GLU A 77 4.07 9.07 -11.32
C GLU A 77 4.59 9.01 -9.88
N GLU A 78 4.39 10.08 -9.11
CA GLU A 78 4.78 10.14 -7.69
C GLU A 78 4.03 9.09 -6.85
N TYR A 79 2.73 8.89 -7.08
CA TYR A 79 1.93 7.87 -6.39
C TYR A 79 2.38 6.45 -6.77
N ALA A 80 2.65 6.22 -8.06
CA ALA A 80 3.18 4.96 -8.55
C ALA A 80 4.52 4.60 -7.90
N LYS A 81 5.42 5.58 -7.77
CA LYS A 81 6.70 5.42 -7.06
C LYS A 81 6.50 5.06 -5.58
N ILE A 82 5.50 5.65 -4.92
CA ILE A 82 5.21 5.35 -3.50
C ILE A 82 4.81 3.88 -3.34
N TYR A 83 3.77 3.41 -4.05
CA TYR A 83 3.31 2.03 -3.83
C TYR A 83 4.31 0.99 -4.34
N THR A 84 5.06 1.30 -5.40
CA THR A 84 6.11 0.40 -5.88
C THR A 84 7.27 0.27 -4.91
N LYS A 85 7.61 1.33 -4.19
CA LYS A 85 8.61 1.27 -3.13
C LYS A 85 8.10 0.56 -1.88
N CYS A 86 6.81 0.65 -1.59
CA CYS A 86 6.18 -0.04 -0.47
C CYS A 86 6.23 -1.58 -0.60
N TRP A 87 6.05 -2.13 -1.81
CA TRP A 87 6.05 -3.58 -2.04
C TRP A 87 7.39 -4.16 -2.54
N ASP A 88 8.49 -3.45 -2.29
CA ASP A 88 9.83 -3.87 -2.68
C ASP A 88 10.12 -5.31 -2.21
N GLY A 89 10.83 -6.08 -3.04
CA GLY A 89 11.22 -7.46 -2.74
C GLY A 89 12.13 -7.53 -1.51
N GLU A 90 12.99 -6.53 -1.34
CA GLU A 90 13.86 -6.42 -0.17
C GLU A 90 13.16 -5.64 0.95
N PRO A 91 12.91 -6.25 2.13
CA PRO A 91 12.20 -5.59 3.22
C PRO A 91 12.90 -4.33 3.73
N ASP A 92 14.23 -4.31 3.70
CA ASP A 92 15.04 -3.18 4.17
C ASP A 92 14.91 -1.97 3.25
N ASP A 93 14.71 -2.20 1.95
CA ASP A 93 14.55 -1.16 0.93
C ASP A 93 13.16 -0.51 0.94
N ARG A 94 12.19 -1.11 1.64
CA ARG A 94 10.86 -0.51 1.82
C ARG A 94 10.94 0.74 2.70
N PRO A 95 10.10 1.75 2.49
CA PRO A 95 10.06 2.92 3.35
C PRO A 95 9.52 2.57 4.74
N THR A 96 9.70 3.48 5.69
CA THR A 96 8.89 3.49 6.91
C THR A 96 7.50 4.05 6.61
N ILE A 97 6.49 3.69 7.40
CA ILE A 97 5.15 4.26 7.23
C ILE A 97 5.14 5.79 7.35
N TYR A 98 6.06 6.36 8.16
CA TYR A 98 6.22 7.82 8.27
C TYR A 98 6.69 8.46 6.98
N GLN A 99 7.67 7.86 6.29
CA GLN A 99 8.11 8.33 4.98
C GLN A 99 6.99 8.27 3.94
N VAL A 100 6.22 7.18 3.94
CA VAL A 100 5.04 7.04 3.06
C VAL A 100 4.04 8.17 3.30
N VAL A 101 3.70 8.44 4.55
CA VAL A 101 2.79 9.54 4.91
C VAL A 101 3.34 10.90 4.49
N ASP A 102 4.64 11.16 4.72
CA ASP A 102 5.28 12.42 4.34
C ASP A 102 5.26 12.62 2.80
N TRP A 103 5.50 11.56 2.03
CA TRP A 103 5.43 11.61 0.56
C TRP A 103 4.00 11.85 0.05
N LEU A 104 3.00 11.19 0.63
CA LEU A 104 1.60 11.40 0.28
C LEU A 104 1.15 12.83 0.58
N LYS A 105 1.53 13.39 1.73
CA LYS A 105 1.25 14.79 2.08
C LYS A 105 1.90 15.75 1.10
N ALA A 106 3.17 15.54 0.76
CA ALA A 106 3.87 16.36 -0.22
C ALA A 106 3.17 16.36 -1.59
N MET A 107 2.63 15.21 -2.01
CA MET A 107 1.87 15.09 -3.25
C MET A 107 0.58 15.93 -3.22
N ILE A 108 -0.21 15.84 -2.15
CA ILE A 108 -1.45 16.63 -1.99
C ILE A 108 -1.15 18.13 -2.05
N THR A 109 -0.13 18.59 -1.32
CA THR A 109 0.24 20.01 -1.30
C THR A 109 0.72 20.56 -2.64
N LYS A 110 1.23 19.72 -3.55
CA LYS A 110 1.60 20.14 -4.91
C LYS A 110 0.37 20.30 -5.81
N THR A 111 -0.67 19.50 -5.59
CA THR A 111 -1.91 19.55 -6.35
C THR A 111 -2.68 20.85 -6.05
N ASP A 112 -2.74 21.26 -4.77
CA ASP A 112 -3.44 22.48 -4.34
C ASP A 112 -2.84 23.79 -4.92
N VAL A 113 -1.59 23.77 -5.38
CA VAL A 113 -0.92 24.94 -5.95
C VAL A 113 -1.21 25.08 -7.46
N ASN A 114 -1.79 24.06 -8.11
CA ASN A 114 -1.92 23.98 -9.57
C ASN A 114 -3.36 24.07 -10.13
N GLU A 115 -4.40 24.35 -9.33
CA GLU A 115 -5.74 24.70 -9.84
C GLU A 115 -5.83 26.24 -9.99
N ILE A 116 -6.17 26.91 -11.11
CA ILE A 116 -7.36 26.89 -12.01
C ILE A 116 -6.96 27.73 -13.28
N PRO A 117 -7.40 27.46 -14.56
CA PRO A 117 -8.81 27.25 -14.91
C PRO A 117 -9.17 26.02 -15.72
N SER A 118 -10.34 25.51 -15.29
CA SER A 118 -11.32 24.74 -16.04
C SER A 118 -11.52 25.26 -17.46
N ASN A 119 -11.11 24.44 -18.41
CA ASN A 119 -11.83 24.20 -19.66
C ASN A 119 -11.12 23.08 -20.40
N THR A 120 -11.78 21.94 -20.58
CA THR A 120 -12.05 21.35 -21.90
C THR A 120 -13.05 20.20 -21.73
N ASN A 121 -14.03 20.20 -22.64
CA ASN A 121 -15.26 19.43 -22.58
C ASN A 121 -15.10 17.93 -22.94
N ASN A 122 -16.00 17.15 -22.33
CA ASN A 122 -16.69 15.97 -22.85
C ASN A 122 -15.93 14.65 -23.00
N SER A 123 -15.98 13.82 -21.95
CA SER A 123 -16.60 12.47 -21.98
C SER A 123 -16.62 11.81 -20.58
N GLU A 124 -17.43 12.28 -19.63
CA GLU A 124 -17.21 11.95 -18.18
C GLU A 124 -18.46 11.58 -17.36
N SER A 125 -19.51 10.98 -17.93
CA SER A 125 -20.72 10.71 -17.13
C SER A 125 -20.62 9.50 -16.19
N GLN A 126 -19.75 8.52 -16.46
CA GLN A 126 -19.63 7.31 -15.64
C GLN A 126 -18.54 7.43 -14.57
N GLU A 127 -17.43 8.11 -14.89
CA GLU A 127 -16.29 8.29 -13.98
C GLU A 127 -16.60 9.27 -12.84
N GLU A 128 -17.34 10.35 -13.12
CA GLU A 128 -17.78 11.30 -12.09
C GLU A 128 -18.74 10.64 -11.09
N GLU A 129 -19.66 9.80 -11.56
CA GLU A 129 -20.62 9.09 -10.68
C GLU A 129 -19.89 8.05 -9.81
N PHE A 130 -18.96 7.30 -10.39
CA PHE A 130 -18.13 6.35 -9.66
C PHE A 130 -17.29 7.05 -8.60
N THR A 131 -16.58 8.11 -8.97
CA THR A 131 -15.75 8.90 -8.04
C THR A 131 -16.58 9.49 -6.91
N SER A 132 -17.77 10.02 -7.22
CA SER A 132 -18.71 10.54 -6.22
C SER A 132 -19.16 9.46 -5.23
N ARG A 133 -19.44 8.24 -5.71
CA ARG A 133 -19.81 7.10 -4.85
C ARG A 133 -18.65 6.67 -3.95
N ILE A 134 -17.42 6.68 -4.47
CA ILE A 134 -16.22 6.37 -3.69
C ILE A 134 -16.02 7.39 -2.57
N ILE A 135 -16.10 8.69 -2.88
CA ILE A 135 -15.98 9.77 -1.88
C ILE A 135 -17.06 9.62 -0.78
N GLN A 136 -18.32 9.43 -1.18
CA GLN A 136 -19.42 9.22 -0.23
C GLN A 136 -19.24 7.98 0.65
N ASN A 137 -18.59 6.93 0.13
CA ASN A 137 -18.29 5.74 0.91
C ASN A 137 -17.18 6.01 1.92
N PHE A 138 -16.14 6.77 1.55
CA PHE A 138 -15.06 7.15 2.47
C PHE A 138 -15.57 8.02 3.62
N ASP A 139 -16.46 8.98 3.35
CA ASP A 139 -17.06 9.83 4.39
C ASP A 139 -17.88 9.04 5.42
N LYS A 140 -18.39 7.86 5.03
CA LYS A 140 -19.19 6.97 5.88
C LYS A 140 -18.33 5.98 6.66
N ILE A 141 -17.02 5.89 6.42
CA ILE A 141 -16.14 5.00 7.18
C ILE A 141 -16.02 5.51 8.62
N SER A 142 -16.35 4.64 9.58
CA SER A 142 -16.23 4.96 11.01
C SER A 142 -14.77 5.03 11.42
N LEU A 143 -14.22 6.24 11.52
CA LEU A 143 -12.88 6.49 12.05
C LEU A 143 -12.76 6.25 13.57
N LYS A 144 -13.85 5.87 14.25
CA LYS A 144 -13.86 5.68 15.71
C LYS A 144 -12.93 4.57 16.21
N GLU A 145 -12.54 3.65 15.32
CA GLU A 145 -11.57 2.57 15.62
C GLU A 145 -10.13 2.94 15.19
N ILE A 146 -9.95 4.08 14.52
CA ILE A 146 -8.65 4.62 14.16
C ILE A 146 -8.28 5.61 15.25
N ASP A 147 -7.58 5.12 16.29
CA ASP A 147 -7.06 5.98 17.35
C ASP A 147 -6.21 7.09 16.72
N PRO A 148 -6.57 8.38 16.88
CA PRO A 148 -5.75 9.47 16.40
C PRO A 148 -4.47 9.52 17.26
N ILE A 149 -3.43 8.88 16.75
CA ILE A 149 -2.04 9.27 16.97
C ILE A 149 -1.52 9.08 18.40
N THR A 150 -1.04 7.85 18.67
CA THR A 150 0.20 7.60 19.44
C THR A 150 1.47 7.90 18.60
N ILE A 151 1.30 8.47 17.39
CA ILE A 151 2.36 8.77 16.41
C ILE A 151 3.43 9.74 16.94
N SER A 152 3.10 10.67 17.84
CA SER A 152 4.08 11.61 18.44
C SER A 152 5.08 10.90 19.35
N ASN A 153 4.63 9.96 20.19
CA ASN A 153 5.48 9.34 21.20
C ASN A 153 6.44 8.28 20.62
N GLU A 154 6.09 7.60 19.52
CA GLU A 154 7.00 6.64 18.86
C GLU A 154 8.08 7.32 18.01
N ARG A 155 7.76 8.44 17.35
CA ARG A 155 8.72 9.19 16.53
C ARG A 155 9.85 9.77 17.38
N GLU A 156 9.53 10.27 18.58
CA GLU A 156 10.53 10.77 19.54
C GLU A 156 11.39 9.63 20.08
N LYS A 157 10.81 8.49 20.48
CA LYS A 157 11.58 7.32 20.97
C LYS A 157 12.62 6.81 19.96
N LEU A 158 12.25 6.73 18.68
CA LEU A 158 13.15 6.28 17.61
C LEU A 158 14.30 7.26 17.30
N SER A 159 14.09 8.57 17.54
CA SER A 159 15.17 9.56 17.45
C SER A 159 16.14 9.52 18.63
N PHE A 160 15.70 9.14 19.83
CA PHE A 160 16.55 9.02 21.02
C PHE A 160 17.46 7.78 20.99
N GLU A 161 17.04 6.67 20.38
CA GLU A 161 17.86 5.44 20.30
C GLU A 161 19.00 5.50 19.26
N LYS A 162 18.98 6.46 18.33
CA LYS A 162 20.03 6.62 17.29
C LYS A 162 21.11 7.65 17.65
N GLY A 163 21.09 8.19 18.87
CA GLY A 163 22.03 9.22 19.30
C GLY A 163 22.70 8.89 20.63
N PHE A 164 23.55 7.86 20.67
CA PHE A 164 24.69 7.69 21.59
C PHE A 164 25.73 6.76 20.96
#